data_AF-A0A7C1E4F0-F1
#
_entry.id   AF-A0A7C1E4F0-F1
#
_cell.length_a   1.000
_cell.length_b   1.000
_cell.length_c   1.000
_cell.angle_alpha   90.00
_cell.angle_beta   90.00
_cell.angle_gamma   90.00
#
_symmetry.space_group_name_H-M   'P 1'
#
loop_
_entity.id
_entity.type
_entity.pdbx_description
1 polymer ?
#
loop_
_entity_poly.entity_id
_entity_poly.type
_entity_poly.pdbx_seq_one_letter_code
_entity_poly.pdbx_strand_id
1 'polypeptide(L)'
;MSEKQMKDELISLIDLNKETWIKAAFFSDETVEKIMEILYSRWEANNEEGIPLDYAYKEELEILLNIARKYVKLSPDEARSIVIKRIYSEE
;
A
#
# COMPACT_ATOMS: atom_id res chain seq x y z
N MET A 1 -5.48 0.66 -17.87
CA MET A 1 -4.50 1.58 -17.27
C MET A 1 -3.12 0.97 -17.44
N SER A 2 -2.10 1.76 -17.76
CA SER A 2 -0.71 1.28 -17.81
C SER A 2 -0.12 1.14 -16.40
N GLU A 3 0.91 0.31 -16.23
CA GLU A 3 1.61 0.13 -14.94
C GLU A 3 2.12 1.45 -14.37
N LYS A 4 2.72 2.30 -15.23
CA LYS A 4 3.15 3.65 -14.83
C LYS A 4 2.00 4.46 -14.24
N GLN A 5 0.84 4.47 -14.91
CA GLN A 5 -0.34 5.19 -14.39
C GLN A 5 -0.83 4.61 -13.05
N MET A 6 -0.74 3.29 -12.84
CA MET A 6 -1.13 2.68 -11.57
C MET A 6 -0.18 3.09 -10.44
N LYS A 7 1.13 3.10 -10.70
CA LYS A 7 2.15 3.53 -9.74
C LYS A 7 1.97 5.00 -9.37
N ASP A 8 1.83 5.86 -10.38
CA ASP A 8 1.59 7.30 -10.18
C ASP A 8 0.32 7.54 -9.35
N GLU A 9 -0.76 6.80 -9.61
CA GLU A 9 -1.99 6.89 -8.82
C GLU A 9 -1.82 6.36 -7.39
N LEU A 10 -1.15 5.22 -7.20
CA LEU A 10 -0.91 4.64 -5.87
C LEU A 10 -0.10 5.59 -4.99
N ILE A 11 0.98 6.15 -5.52
CA ILE A 11 1.81 7.16 -4.84
C ILE A 11 0.97 8.38 -4.50
N SER A 12 0.11 8.84 -5.41
CA SER A 12 -0.78 9.97 -5.14
C SER A 12 -1.82 9.68 -4.05
N LEU A 13 -2.38 8.48 -4.02
CA LEU A 13 -3.44 8.09 -3.08
C LEU A 13 -2.91 7.79 -1.69
N ILE A 14 -1.72 7.24 -1.58
CA ILE A 14 -1.13 6.77 -0.33
C ILE A 14 0.06 7.64 0.08
N ASP A 15 1.19 7.59 -0.63
CA ASP A 15 2.45 8.23 -0.19
C ASP A 15 2.32 9.76 -0.05
N LEU A 16 1.59 10.40 -0.97
CA LEU A 16 1.34 11.84 -0.93
C LEU A 16 0.09 12.22 -0.14
N ASN A 17 -0.62 11.25 0.44
CA ASN A 17 -1.79 11.52 1.26
C ASN A 17 -1.41 12.29 2.53
N LYS A 18 -2.17 13.35 2.85
CA LYS A 18 -1.93 14.16 4.04
C LYS A 18 -2.45 13.47 5.31
N GLU A 19 -3.40 12.55 5.17
CA GLU A 19 -4.02 11.84 6.28
C GLU A 19 -3.17 10.64 6.69
N THR A 20 -2.34 10.80 7.72
CA THR A 20 -1.43 9.76 8.21
C THR A 20 -2.14 8.46 8.58
N TRP A 21 -3.37 8.53 9.10
CA TRP A 21 -4.14 7.34 9.46
C TRP A 21 -4.57 6.51 8.25
N ILE A 22 -4.79 7.15 7.09
CA ILE A 22 -5.12 6.45 5.85
C ILE A 22 -3.90 5.65 5.38
N LYS A 23 -2.70 6.25 5.45
CA LYS A 23 -1.44 5.55 5.15
C LYS A 23 -1.22 4.35 6.07
N ALA A 24 -1.35 4.56 7.38
CA ALA A 24 -1.18 3.50 8.36
C ALA A 24 -2.21 2.38 8.16
N ALA A 25 -3.47 2.70 7.86
CA ALA A 25 -4.52 1.72 7.60
C ALA A 25 -4.24 0.92 6.32
N PHE A 26 -3.72 1.56 5.28
CA PHE A 26 -3.30 0.88 4.05
C PHE A 26 -2.14 -0.08 4.29
N PHE A 27 -1.05 0.37 4.91
CA PHE A 27 0.14 -0.46 5.14
C PHE A 27 -0.03 -1.55 6.20
N SER A 28 -1.05 -1.44 7.06
CA SER A 28 -1.43 -2.52 7.99
C SER A 28 -2.35 -3.57 7.37
N ASP A 29 -2.74 -3.42 6.10
CA ASP A 29 -3.57 -4.42 5.44
C ASP A 29 -2.73 -5.65 5.11
N GLU A 30 -3.12 -6.84 5.62
CA GLU A 30 -2.35 -8.08 5.42
C GLU A 30 -2.06 -8.38 3.94
N THR A 31 -2.95 -8.00 3.02
CA THR A 31 -2.71 -8.23 1.60
C THR A 31 -1.67 -7.24 1.06
N VAL A 32 -1.73 -5.99 1.51
CA VAL A 32 -0.75 -4.97 1.16
C VAL A 32 0.62 -5.34 1.71
N GLU A 33 0.69 -5.72 2.99
CA GLU A 33 1.94 -6.12 3.65
C GLU A 33 2.63 -7.26 2.89
N LYS A 34 1.91 -8.35 2.62
CA LYS A 34 2.44 -9.50 1.86
C LYS A 34 2.94 -9.11 0.48
N ILE A 35 2.22 -8.25 -0.25
CA ILE A 35 2.67 -7.79 -1.56
C ILE A 35 3.93 -6.94 -1.39
N MET A 36 3.94 -5.99 -0.45
CA MET A 36 5.09 -5.12 -0.23
C MET A 36 6.34 -5.91 0.14
N GLU A 37 6.26 -6.92 1.01
CA GLU A 37 7.38 -7.81 1.35
C GLU A 37 7.97 -8.49 0.10
N ILE A 38 7.11 -8.97 -0.79
CA ILE A 38 7.53 -9.58 -2.06
C ILE A 38 8.22 -8.54 -2.95
N LEU A 39 7.67 -7.32 -3.03
CA LEU A 39 8.26 -6.25 -3.83
C LEU A 39 9.62 -5.82 -3.30
N TYR A 40 9.77 -5.66 -1.99
CA TYR A 40 11.05 -5.38 -1.34
C TYR A 40 12.06 -6.49 -1.62
N SER A 41 11.66 -7.76 -1.48
CA SER A 41 12.53 -8.90 -1.77
C SER A 41 13.02 -8.90 -3.23
N ARG A 42 12.16 -8.54 -4.20
CA ARG A 42 12.55 -8.43 -5.62
C ARG A 42 13.46 -7.23 -5.86
N TRP A 43 13.18 -6.10 -5.24
CA TRP A 43 13.99 -4.89 -5.33
C TRP A 43 15.40 -5.12 -4.78
N GLU A 44 15.51 -5.71 -3.59
CA GLU A 44 16.78 -6.11 -2.97
C GLU A 44 17.57 -7.08 -3.86
N ALA A 45 16.89 -8.10 -4.40
CA ALA A 45 17.51 -9.05 -5.33
C ALA A 45 18.03 -8.41 -6.64
N ASN A 46 17.57 -7.18 -6.94
CA ASN A 46 18.01 -6.39 -8.09
C ASN A 46 18.88 -5.19 -7.68
N ASN A 47 19.64 -5.32 -6.59
CA ASN A 47 20.56 -4.30 -6.07
C ASN A 47 19.90 -2.97 -5.71
N GLU A 48 18.63 -3.01 -5.34
CA GLU A 48 17.89 -1.83 -4.86
C GLU A 48 17.81 -0.69 -5.90
N GLU A 49 17.88 -1.01 -7.19
CA GLU A 49 17.73 -0.01 -8.26
C GLU A 49 16.26 0.46 -8.36
N GLY A 50 16.01 1.78 -8.45
CA GLY A 50 14.64 2.31 -8.53
C GLY A 50 13.88 2.22 -7.20
N ILE A 51 12.58 1.90 -7.27
CA ILE A 51 11.72 1.72 -6.08
C ILE A 51 11.04 0.35 -6.09
N PRO A 52 10.58 -0.18 -4.93
CA PRO A 52 9.91 -1.49 -4.86
C PRO A 52 8.73 -1.66 -5.84
N LEU A 53 7.95 -0.60 -6.08
CA LEU A 53 6.83 -0.63 -7.04
C LEU A 53 7.28 -0.87 -8.49
N ASP A 54 8.53 -0.62 -8.84
CA ASP A 54 9.07 -0.93 -10.17
C ASP A 54 9.20 -2.43 -10.44
N TYR A 55 9.19 -3.25 -9.39
CA TYR A 55 9.29 -4.71 -9.43
C TYR A 55 7.95 -5.42 -9.24
N ALA A 56 6.85 -4.64 -9.24
CA ALA A 56 5.51 -5.18 -9.14
C ALA A 56 5.02 -5.70 -10.48
N TYR A 57 4.37 -6.86 -10.45
CA TYR A 57 3.56 -7.30 -11.57
C TYR A 57 2.29 -6.46 -11.65
N LYS A 58 1.72 -6.39 -12.84
CA LYS A 58 0.51 -5.61 -13.10
C LYS A 58 -0.65 -6.00 -12.16
N GLU A 59 -0.84 -7.30 -11.92
CA GLU A 59 -1.90 -7.80 -11.03
C GLU A 59 -1.69 -7.34 -9.58
N GLU A 60 -0.45 -7.30 -9.10
CA GLU A 60 -0.11 -6.79 -7.77
C GLU A 60 -0.42 -5.30 -7.65
N LEU A 61 -0.08 -4.51 -8.68
CA LEU A 61 -0.44 -3.08 -8.76
C LEU A 61 -1.96 -2.88 -8.75
N GLU A 62 -2.72 -3.72 -9.47
CA GLU A 62 -4.18 -3.66 -9.49
C GLU A 62 -4.79 -3.95 -8.11
N ILE A 63 -4.23 -4.93 -7.38
CA ILE A 63 -4.65 -5.26 -6.00
C ILE A 63 -4.35 -4.08 -5.06
N LEU A 64 -3.10 -3.61 -5.03
CA LEU A 64 -2.69 -2.49 -4.19
C LEU A 64 -3.56 -1.25 -4.44
N LEU A 65 -3.83 -0.94 -5.71
CA LEU A 65 -4.62 0.22 -6.06
C LEU A 65 -6.10 0.08 -5.68
N ASN A 66 -6.68 -1.11 -5.86
CA ASN A 66 -8.05 -1.36 -5.41
C ASN A 66 -8.19 -1.19 -3.89
N ILE A 67 -7.19 -1.64 -3.13
CA ILE A 67 -7.14 -1.49 -1.68
C ILE A 67 -6.95 -0.01 -1.31
N ALA A 68 -6.00 0.69 -1.94
CA ALA A 68 -5.77 2.12 -1.71
C ALA A 68 -7.04 2.95 -1.93
N ARG A 69 -7.75 2.72 -3.05
CA ARG A 69 -9.02 3.38 -3.37
C ARG A 69 -10.14 3.12 -2.36
N LYS A 70 -10.08 2.02 -1.59
CA LYS A 70 -11.02 1.77 -0.49
C LYS A 70 -10.61 2.57 0.74
N TYR A 71 -9.34 2.53 1.13
CA TYR A 71 -8.86 3.23 2.33
C TYR A 71 -9.01 4.74 2.23
N VAL A 72 -8.72 5.36 1.07
CA VAL A 72 -8.85 6.83 0.91
C VAL A 72 -10.29 7.35 1.01
N LYS A 73 -11.30 6.45 1.02
CA LYS A 73 -12.70 6.82 1.23
C LYS A 73 -13.10 6.86 2.71
N LEU A 74 -12.24 6.36 3.59
CA LEU A 74 -12.49 6.36 5.03
C LEU A 74 -12.24 7.75 5.61
N SER A 75 -12.96 8.06 6.68
CA SER A 75 -12.57 9.14 7.58
C SER A 75 -11.28 8.79 8.34
N PRO A 76 -10.52 9.79 8.81
CA PRO A 76 -9.35 9.54 9.65
C PRO A 76 -9.64 8.69 10.90
N ASP A 77 -10.81 8.86 11.52
CA ASP A 77 -11.21 8.09 12.71
C ASP A 77 -11.52 6.61 12.40
N GLU A 78 -12.14 6.32 11.25
CA GLU A 78 -12.35 4.96 10.77
C GLU A 78 -11.02 4.28 10.46
N ALA A 79 -10.13 4.96 9.73
CA ALA A 79 -8.80 4.46 9.40
C ALA A 79 -7.98 4.18 10.66
N ARG A 80 -7.99 5.10 11.63
CA ARG A 80 -7.37 4.92 12.93
C ARG A 80 -7.93 3.70 13.68
N SER A 81 -9.25 3.53 13.68
CA SER A 81 -9.90 2.40 14.34
C SER A 81 -9.50 1.06 13.74
N ILE A 82 -9.30 1.00 12.42
CA ILE A 82 -8.78 -0.21 11.74
C ILE A 82 -7.37 -0.52 12.21
N VAL A 83 -6.47 0.47 12.20
CA VAL A 83 -5.08 0.29 12.64
C VAL A 83 -5.01 -0.19 14.08
N ILE A 84 -5.75 0.45 14.98
CA ILE A 84 -5.84 0.06 16.40
C ILE A 84 -6.31 -1.38 16.52
N LYS A 85 -7.40 -1.76 15.83
CA LYS A 85 -7.93 -3.12 15.90
C LYS A 85 -6.88 -4.15 15.49
N ARG A 86 -6.11 -3.88 14.44
CA ARG A 86 -5.05 -4.78 13.96
C ARG A 86 -3.93 -4.95 14.98
N ILE A 87 -3.44 -3.84 15.54
CA ILE A 87 -2.39 -3.86 16.57
C ILE A 87 -2.83 -4.66 17.81
N TYR A 88 -4.08 -4.51 18.24
CA TYR A 88 -4.59 -5.20 19.44
C TYR A 88 -5.25 -6.56 19.14
N SER A 89 -5.35 -6.98 17.89
CA SER A 89 -5.85 -8.32 17.51
C SER A 89 -4.73 -9.34 17.28
N GLU A 90 -3.47 -8.92 17.37
CA GLU A 90 -2.29 -9.80 17.31
C GLU A 90 -1.92 -10.44 18.68
N GLU A 91 -2.79 -10.31 19.69
CA GLU A 91 -2.75 -11.08 20.96
C GLU A 91 -3.63 -12.33 20.90
#